data_AF-A0A969TYJ9-F1
#
_entry.id   AF-A0A969TYJ9-F1
#
_cell.length_a   1.000
_cell.length_b   1.000
_cell.length_c   1.000
_cell.angle_alpha   90.00
_cell.angle_beta   90.00
_cell.angle_gamma   90.00
#
_symmetry.space_group_name_H-M   'P 1'
#
loop_
_entity.id
_entity.type
_entity.pdbx_description
1 polymer ?
#
loop_
_entity_poly.entity_id
_entity_poly.type
_entity_poly.pdbx_seq_one_letter_code
_entity_poly.pdbx_strand_id
1 'polypeptide(L)'
;MSYRLPMYDFSQKPVVITRRMLLGGMALGLTGCASQAALLTQDIVKPAPATQMDVLVATLRAPDPDPRIAFSGQRSPALSYAEVTVSVPLNRKPGTVRYPGRSVDLATDFAAVRMGRMNTQTEFVNRLNAQLAVLPAEHRRVFLFVHGYNVNFAAGVFRHAQLMQDYRIPGVAVHFSWASAGGVSMYLYDRDSAELAADGLVRTLELIAPAMRRKSRCWAIPWAARL
;
A
#
# COMPACT_ATOMS: atom_id res chain seq x y z
N MET A 1 74.23 -43.35 37.43
CA MET A 1 73.35 -42.48 36.63
C MET A 1 72.90 -43.29 35.42
N SER A 2 71.71 -43.90 35.48
CA SER A 2 71.19 -44.78 34.43
C SER A 2 69.68 -44.58 34.37
N TYR A 3 69.23 -43.81 33.38
CA TYR A 3 67.82 -43.50 33.18
C TYR A 3 67.16 -44.69 32.46
N ARG A 4 66.26 -45.38 33.17
CA ARG A 4 65.39 -46.43 32.62
C ARG A 4 64.10 -45.75 32.16
N LEU A 5 63.85 -45.73 30.85
CA LEU A 5 62.57 -45.27 30.30
C LEU A 5 61.50 -46.34 30.58
N PRO A 6 60.32 -45.98 31.11
CA PRO A 6 59.21 -46.91 31.22
C PRO A 6 58.49 -47.07 29.88
N MET A 7 58.22 -48.34 29.56
CA MET A 7 57.39 -48.82 28.45
C MET A 7 55.98 -48.23 28.54
N TYR A 8 55.46 -47.74 27.42
CA TYR A 8 54.09 -47.23 27.30
C TYR A 8 53.14 -48.40 27.00
N ASP A 9 52.17 -48.60 27.90
CA ASP A 9 51.13 -49.63 27.84
C ASP A 9 49.98 -49.20 26.90
N PHE A 10 49.68 -50.04 25.89
CA PHE A 10 48.57 -49.87 24.96
C PHE A 10 47.29 -50.49 25.53
N SER A 11 46.76 -49.89 26.61
CA SER A 11 45.42 -50.23 27.11
C SER A 11 44.37 -49.41 26.35
N GLN A 12 43.75 -50.02 25.34
CA GLN A 12 42.62 -49.45 24.63
C GLN A 12 41.41 -49.31 25.57
N LYS A 13 41.01 -48.07 25.88
CA LYS A 13 39.74 -47.79 26.55
C LYS A 13 38.61 -47.81 25.51
N PRO A 14 37.49 -48.49 25.78
CA PRO A 14 36.33 -48.45 24.89
C PRO A 14 35.77 -47.03 24.87
N VAL A 15 35.65 -46.45 23.68
CA VAL A 15 34.98 -45.16 23.47
C VAL A 15 33.49 -45.39 23.68
N VAL A 16 33.01 -45.13 24.89
CA VAL A 16 31.58 -45.02 25.17
C VAL A 16 31.10 -43.70 24.55
N ILE A 17 30.63 -43.78 23.30
CA ILE A 17 29.98 -42.66 22.61
C ILE A 17 28.69 -42.37 23.36
N THR A 18 28.77 -41.40 24.26
CA THR A 18 27.65 -40.98 25.10
C THR A 18 26.63 -40.31 24.19
N ARG A 19 25.53 -41.01 23.90
CA ARG A 19 24.35 -40.57 23.14
C ARG A 19 23.59 -39.48 23.91
N ARG A 20 24.22 -38.34 24.16
CA ARG A 20 23.67 -37.21 24.91
C ARG A 20 24.22 -35.90 24.36
N MET A 21 23.92 -35.56 23.10
CA MET A 21 24.17 -34.21 22.56
C MET A 21 23.53 -33.96 21.18
N LEU A 22 22.25 -34.30 20.98
CA LEU A 22 21.57 -34.04 19.70
C LEU A 22 20.12 -33.53 19.82
N LEU A 23 19.78 -32.82 20.90
CA LEU A 23 18.42 -32.28 21.11
C LEU A 23 18.38 -30.79 21.48
N GLY A 24 19.48 -30.05 21.34
CA GLY A 24 19.59 -28.66 21.80
C GLY A 24 19.92 -27.61 20.74
N GLY A 25 19.71 -27.89 19.45
CA GLY A 25 20.30 -27.08 18.37
C GLY A 25 19.38 -26.71 17.20
N MET A 26 18.07 -26.59 17.41
CA MET A 26 17.14 -26.17 16.35
C MET A 26 16.08 -25.18 16.87
N ALA A 27 16.57 -24.07 17.42
CA ALA A 27 15.77 -22.88 17.74
C ALA A 27 16.32 -21.64 17.01
N LEU A 28 16.75 -21.82 15.75
CA LEU A 28 17.18 -20.73 14.88
C LEU A 28 15.95 -20.10 14.20
N GLY A 29 15.44 -19.06 14.86
CA GLY A 29 14.96 -17.82 14.24
C GLY A 29 14.06 -17.91 13.01
N LEU A 30 12.82 -18.36 13.17
CA LEU A 30 11.73 -17.93 12.28
C LEU A 30 11.21 -16.58 12.76
N THR A 31 11.99 -15.50 12.63
CA THR A 31 11.41 -14.15 12.62
C THR A 31 10.66 -14.02 11.30
N GLY A 32 9.43 -14.53 11.28
CA GLY A 32 8.55 -14.50 10.12
C GLY A 32 8.33 -13.07 9.65
N CYS A 33 8.31 -12.89 8.33
CA CYS A 33 7.91 -11.64 7.71
C CYS A 33 6.52 -11.24 8.22
N ALA A 34 6.45 -10.22 9.07
CA ALA A 34 5.20 -9.75 9.64
C ALA A 34 4.31 -9.16 8.53
N SER A 35 3.04 -9.57 8.52
CA SER A 35 1.98 -8.94 7.75
C SER A 35 1.79 -7.49 8.20
N GLN A 36 1.64 -6.56 7.26
CA GLN A 36 1.45 -5.14 7.54
C GLN A 36 -0.04 -4.86 7.78
N ALA A 37 -0.44 -4.72 9.04
CA ALA A 37 -1.80 -4.39 9.44
C ALA A 37 -1.95 -2.88 9.72
N ALA A 38 -2.06 -2.07 8.68
CA ALA A 38 -2.43 -0.66 8.81
C ALA A 38 -3.96 -0.51 8.98
N LEU A 39 -4.39 0.51 9.73
CA LEU A 39 -5.79 0.91 9.87
C LEU A 39 -6.00 2.31 9.31
N LEU A 40 -7.18 2.59 8.74
CA LEU A 40 -7.53 3.89 8.19
C LEU A 40 -7.79 4.90 9.30
N THR A 41 -8.78 4.61 10.14
CA THR A 41 -9.30 5.53 11.15
C THR A 41 -8.92 5.03 12.54
N GLN A 42 -8.36 5.94 13.32
CA GLN A 42 -7.96 5.73 14.71
C GLN A 42 -8.03 7.07 15.43
N ASP A 43 -8.13 7.05 16.76
CA ASP A 43 -8.24 8.27 17.54
C ASP A 43 -6.97 9.14 17.40
N ILE A 44 -7.18 10.38 16.96
CA ILE A 44 -6.13 11.39 16.88
C ILE A 44 -5.92 11.96 18.27
N VAL A 45 -4.86 11.50 18.93
CA VAL A 45 -4.52 11.91 20.29
C VAL A 45 -3.55 13.09 20.30
N LYS A 46 -2.75 13.24 19.23
CA LYS A 46 -1.81 14.37 19.07
C LYS A 46 -1.98 15.03 17.70
N PRO A 47 -2.68 16.19 17.63
CA PRO A 47 -2.76 16.96 16.40
C PRO A 47 -1.43 17.66 16.10
N ALA A 48 -1.14 17.87 14.81
CA ALA A 48 0.04 18.59 14.36
C ALA A 48 -0.17 19.14 12.94
N PRO A 49 0.63 20.13 12.50
CA PRO A 49 0.67 20.54 11.10
C PRO A 49 1.09 19.37 10.20
N ALA A 50 0.26 19.06 9.21
CA ALA A 50 0.49 17.98 8.26
C ALA A 50 -0.05 18.37 6.88
N THR A 51 0.53 17.81 5.81
CA THR A 51 -0.06 17.94 4.48
C THR A 51 -1.26 17.00 4.41
N GLN A 52 -2.43 17.52 4.06
CA GLN A 52 -3.58 16.69 3.75
C GLN A 52 -3.67 16.47 2.24
N MET A 53 -3.99 15.25 1.85
CA MET A 53 -4.13 14.86 0.45
C MET A 53 -5.32 13.93 0.29
N ASP A 54 -6.18 14.25 -0.67
CA ASP A 54 -7.28 13.37 -1.05
C ASP A 54 -6.79 12.29 -2.01
N VAL A 55 -7.11 11.03 -1.71
CA VAL A 55 -6.87 9.87 -2.56
C VAL A 55 -8.22 9.30 -2.95
N LEU A 56 -8.56 9.37 -4.24
CA LEU A 56 -9.73 8.69 -4.78
C LEU A 56 -9.39 7.22 -4.96
N VAL A 57 -10.29 6.32 -4.57
CA VAL A 57 -10.04 4.88 -4.58
C VAL A 57 -11.11 4.17 -5.39
N ALA A 58 -10.68 3.31 -6.32
CA ALA A 58 -11.50 2.29 -6.95
C ALA A 58 -10.99 0.92 -6.48
N THR A 59 -11.87 0.06 -5.97
CA THR A 59 -11.44 -1.18 -5.33
C THR A 59 -12.34 -2.37 -5.61
N LEU A 60 -11.72 -3.54 -5.78
CA LEU A 60 -12.38 -4.86 -5.83
C LEU A 60 -12.29 -5.59 -4.49
N ARG A 61 -12.10 -4.85 -3.39
CA ARG A 61 -12.18 -5.39 -2.04
C ARG A 61 -13.63 -5.37 -1.57
N ALA A 62 -14.03 -6.41 -0.85
CA ALA A 62 -15.33 -6.42 -0.20
C ALA A 62 -15.37 -5.38 0.94
N PRO A 63 -16.46 -4.61 1.05
CA PRO A 63 -16.77 -3.79 2.21
C PRO A 63 -16.52 -4.51 3.54
N ASP A 64 -15.88 -3.82 4.47
CA ASP A 64 -15.78 -4.26 5.87
C ASP A 64 -16.73 -3.41 6.74
N PRO A 65 -17.47 -4.01 7.70
CA PRO A 65 -18.30 -3.27 8.64
C PRO A 65 -17.47 -2.45 9.64
N ASP A 66 -16.20 -2.81 9.91
CA ASP A 66 -15.33 -2.00 10.74
C ASP A 66 -14.81 -0.80 9.93
N PRO A 67 -15.18 0.45 10.29
CA PRO A 67 -14.75 1.64 9.55
C PRO A 67 -13.23 1.87 9.59
N ARG A 68 -12.51 1.24 10.53
CA ARG A 68 -11.05 1.30 10.63
C ARG A 68 -10.37 0.45 9.55
N ILE A 69 -11.06 -0.58 9.06
CA ILE A 69 -10.60 -1.44 7.95
C ILE A 69 -11.17 -0.90 6.64
N ALA A 70 -12.47 -0.55 6.63
CA ALA A 70 -13.30 -0.10 5.52
C ALA A 70 -13.46 -1.08 4.35
N PHE A 71 -12.37 -1.64 3.86
CA PHE A 71 -12.34 -2.61 2.78
C PHE A 71 -11.39 -3.74 3.16
N SER A 72 -11.92 -4.95 3.19
CA SER A 72 -11.22 -6.12 3.69
C SER A 72 -10.22 -6.69 2.66
N GLY A 73 -9.57 -7.80 3.03
CA GLY A 73 -8.81 -8.62 2.07
C GLY A 73 -9.68 -9.48 1.15
N GLN A 74 -11.01 -9.53 1.36
CA GLN A 74 -11.91 -10.37 0.57
C GLN A 74 -12.21 -9.74 -0.78
N ARG A 75 -12.46 -10.59 -1.79
CA ARG A 75 -12.81 -10.17 -3.15
C ARG A 75 -14.25 -9.66 -3.21
N SER A 76 -14.45 -8.61 -4.00
CA SER A 76 -15.76 -8.14 -4.45
C SER A 76 -15.90 -8.42 -5.95
N PRO A 77 -17.06 -8.88 -6.44
CA PRO A 77 -17.30 -9.05 -7.88
C PRO A 77 -17.48 -7.70 -8.61
N ALA A 78 -17.66 -6.60 -7.87
CA ALA A 78 -17.90 -5.27 -8.43
C ALA A 78 -16.99 -4.21 -7.79
N LEU A 79 -16.67 -3.18 -8.58
CA LEU A 79 -15.92 -2.02 -8.10
C LEU A 79 -16.73 -1.23 -7.07
N SER A 80 -16.09 -0.95 -5.95
CA SER A 80 -16.53 0.04 -4.97
C SER A 80 -15.63 1.27 -5.06
N TYR A 81 -16.17 2.42 -4.64
CA TYR A 81 -15.48 3.69 -4.72
C TYR A 81 -15.43 4.38 -3.36
N ALA A 82 -14.33 5.10 -3.11
CA ALA A 82 -14.17 5.90 -1.90
C ALA A 82 -13.25 7.09 -2.14
N GLU A 83 -13.30 8.06 -1.24
CA GLU A 83 -12.29 9.09 -1.08
C GLU A 83 -11.72 9.00 0.32
N VAL A 84 -10.40 9.04 0.43
CA VAL A 84 -9.68 9.06 1.70
C VAL A 84 -8.82 10.31 1.76
N THR A 85 -9.03 11.17 2.75
CA THR A 85 -8.10 12.27 3.05
C THR A 85 -7.03 11.75 4.01
N VAL A 86 -5.80 11.71 3.52
CA VAL A 86 -4.63 11.27 4.28
C VAL A 86 -3.90 12.48 4.82
N SER A 87 -3.65 12.50 6.13
CA SER A 87 -2.68 13.38 6.77
C SER A 87 -1.29 12.78 6.65
N VAL A 88 -0.35 13.54 6.10
CA VAL A 88 1.04 13.12 5.93
C VAL A 88 1.98 14.03 6.74
N PRO A 89 2.81 13.45 7.64
CA PRO A 89 3.79 14.20 8.42
C PRO A 89 4.74 15.01 7.55
N LEU A 90 5.02 16.25 7.95
CA LEU A 90 5.93 17.15 7.22
C LEU A 90 7.41 16.78 7.43
N ASN A 91 7.78 16.44 8.66
CA ASN A 91 9.16 16.21 9.07
C ASN A 91 9.45 14.71 9.21
N ARG A 92 9.50 14.01 8.08
CA ARG A 92 9.84 12.58 8.00
C ARG A 92 10.89 12.30 6.93
N LYS A 93 11.57 11.15 7.03
CA LYS A 93 12.47 10.67 5.99
C LYS A 93 11.66 10.22 4.75
N PRO A 94 11.97 10.70 3.53
CA PRO A 94 11.31 10.20 2.32
C PRO A 94 11.41 8.68 2.16
N GLY A 95 10.39 8.07 1.57
CA GLY A 95 10.24 6.62 1.41
C GLY A 95 9.70 5.90 2.64
N THR A 96 9.62 6.57 3.79
CA THR A 96 9.08 5.97 5.02
C THR A 96 7.60 6.24 5.18
N VAL A 97 6.86 5.19 5.57
CA VAL A 97 5.46 5.27 5.99
C VAL A 97 5.40 4.70 7.39
N ARG A 98 5.11 5.56 8.36
CA ARG A 98 4.87 5.13 9.74
C ARG A 98 3.37 4.97 9.95
N TYR A 99 2.96 3.73 10.19
CA TYR A 99 1.58 3.41 10.49
C TYR A 99 1.31 3.67 11.98
N PRO A 100 0.15 4.25 12.32
CA PRO A 100 -0.18 4.53 13.70
C PRO A 100 -0.45 3.22 14.44
N GLY A 101 -0.08 3.20 15.73
CA GLY A 101 -0.30 2.07 16.62
C GLY A 101 -1.73 2.05 17.16
N ARG A 102 -1.89 2.26 18.47
CA ARG A 102 -3.22 2.41 19.11
C ARG A 102 -3.72 3.86 19.11
N SER A 103 -2.80 4.81 19.06
CA SER A 103 -3.05 6.26 19.09
C SER A 103 -2.31 6.91 17.93
N VAL A 104 -2.95 7.89 17.28
CA VAL A 104 -2.35 8.62 16.16
C VAL A 104 -1.65 9.88 16.63
N ASP A 105 -0.40 10.07 16.19
CA ASP A 105 0.34 11.33 16.28
C ASP A 105 0.58 11.91 14.88
N LEU A 106 -0.14 12.98 14.51
CA LEU A 106 -0.07 13.56 13.16
C LEU A 106 1.29 14.19 12.84
N ALA A 107 2.14 14.45 13.84
CA ALA A 107 3.48 14.97 13.59
C ALA A 107 4.37 13.92 12.91
N THR A 108 3.95 12.64 12.96
CA THR A 108 4.92 11.57 12.87
C THR A 108 4.31 10.25 12.30
N ASP A 109 2.99 10.08 12.31
CA ASP A 109 2.21 9.02 11.67
C ASP A 109 1.43 9.49 10.43
N PHE A 110 1.24 8.57 9.48
CA PHE A 110 0.20 8.69 8.46
C PHE A 110 -1.16 8.35 9.06
N ALA A 111 -2.20 9.10 8.72
CA ALA A 111 -3.54 8.81 9.22
C ALA A 111 -4.62 9.19 8.20
N ALA A 112 -5.70 8.41 8.11
CA ALA A 112 -6.89 8.88 7.40
C ALA A 112 -7.69 9.79 8.34
N VAL A 113 -7.73 11.09 8.01
CA VAL A 113 -8.49 12.08 8.79
C VAL A 113 -9.94 12.20 8.32
N ARG A 114 -10.23 11.70 7.12
CA ARG A 114 -11.59 11.61 6.56
C ARG A 114 -11.65 10.44 5.59
N MET A 115 -12.79 9.75 5.58
CA MET A 115 -13.11 8.74 4.59
C MET A 115 -14.59 8.84 4.22
N GLY A 116 -14.88 8.87 2.93
CA GLY A 116 -16.23 8.81 2.41
C GLY A 116 -16.36 7.73 1.34
N ARG A 117 -17.36 6.87 1.44
CA ARG A 117 -17.74 5.97 0.36
C ARG A 117 -18.55 6.70 -0.70
N MET A 118 -18.38 6.28 -1.94
CA MET A 118 -19.21 6.71 -3.07
C MET A 118 -20.02 5.52 -3.55
N ASN A 119 -21.32 5.74 -3.75
CA ASN A 119 -22.26 4.67 -4.07
C ASN A 119 -22.23 4.32 -5.56
N THR A 120 -21.75 5.25 -6.40
CA THR A 120 -21.82 5.11 -7.85
C THR A 120 -20.51 5.49 -8.53
N GLN A 121 -20.30 4.92 -9.72
CA GLN A 121 -19.25 5.31 -10.62
C GLN A 121 -19.32 6.80 -11.01
N THR A 122 -20.54 7.33 -11.15
CA THR A 122 -20.77 8.74 -11.51
C THR A 122 -20.28 9.67 -10.41
N GLU A 123 -20.50 9.35 -9.14
CA GLU A 123 -19.95 10.11 -8.01
C GLU A 123 -18.41 10.15 -8.06
N PHE A 124 -17.77 9.01 -8.32
CA PHE A 124 -16.31 8.93 -8.47
C PHE A 124 -15.80 9.83 -9.58
N VAL A 125 -16.40 9.77 -10.77
CA VAL A 125 -16.00 10.61 -11.92
C VAL A 125 -16.26 12.09 -11.64
N ASN A 126 -17.38 12.44 -11.01
CA ASN A 126 -17.68 13.81 -10.63
C ASN A 126 -16.67 14.36 -9.63
N ARG A 127 -16.30 13.57 -8.62
CA ARG A 127 -15.27 13.96 -7.64
C ARG A 127 -13.91 14.14 -8.30
N LEU A 128 -13.51 13.22 -9.18
CA LEU A 128 -12.28 13.32 -9.98
C LEU A 128 -12.25 14.62 -10.80
N ASN A 129 -13.32 14.90 -11.55
CA ASN A 129 -13.41 16.12 -12.36
C ASN A 129 -13.39 17.39 -11.51
N ALA A 130 -14.05 17.38 -10.35
CA ALA A 130 -14.03 18.51 -9.42
C ALA A 130 -12.62 18.79 -8.88
N GLN A 131 -11.87 17.76 -8.49
CA GLN A 131 -10.49 17.92 -8.05
C GLN A 131 -9.56 18.40 -9.17
N LEU A 132 -9.74 17.90 -10.41
CA LEU A 132 -8.97 18.37 -11.56
C LEU A 132 -9.28 19.84 -11.91
N ALA A 133 -10.53 20.27 -11.77
CA ALA A 133 -10.95 21.61 -12.18
C ALA A 133 -10.28 22.72 -11.37
N VAL A 134 -9.99 22.48 -10.09
CA VAL A 134 -9.34 23.46 -9.19
C VAL A 134 -7.82 23.52 -9.35
N LEU A 135 -7.21 22.59 -10.10
CA LEU A 135 -5.78 22.59 -10.36
C LEU A 135 -5.41 23.52 -11.54
N PRO A 136 -4.19 24.11 -11.53
CA PRO A 136 -3.61 24.75 -12.70
C PRO A 136 -3.63 23.83 -13.91
N ALA A 137 -3.83 24.38 -15.11
CA ALA A 137 -4.06 23.59 -16.33
C ALA A 137 -2.94 22.57 -16.60
N GLU A 138 -1.70 22.94 -16.33
CA GLU A 138 -0.48 22.14 -16.44
C GLU A 138 -0.41 20.98 -15.42
N HIS A 139 -1.14 21.10 -14.30
CA HIS A 139 -1.22 20.11 -13.23
C HIS A 139 -2.47 19.23 -13.31
N ARG A 140 -3.36 19.46 -14.29
CA ARG A 140 -4.57 18.63 -14.50
C ARG A 140 -4.21 17.28 -15.09
N ARG A 141 -3.66 16.42 -14.24
CA ARG A 141 -3.28 15.03 -14.55
C ARG A 141 -3.74 14.11 -13.42
N VAL A 142 -3.85 12.82 -13.73
CA VAL A 142 -4.14 11.77 -12.76
C VAL A 142 -2.90 10.93 -12.55
N PHE A 143 -2.55 10.69 -11.29
CA PHE A 143 -1.55 9.70 -10.91
C PHE A 143 -2.28 8.47 -10.40
N LEU A 144 -2.25 7.41 -11.22
CA LEU A 144 -2.85 6.12 -10.87
C LEU A 144 -1.81 5.24 -10.18
N PHE A 145 -2.08 4.84 -8.94
CA PHE A 145 -1.25 3.91 -8.20
C PHE A 145 -1.97 2.58 -7.97
N VAL A 146 -1.34 1.49 -8.38
CA VAL A 146 -1.78 0.11 -8.14
C VAL A 146 -0.85 -0.50 -7.09
N HIS A 147 -1.39 -0.99 -5.98
CA HIS A 147 -0.53 -1.63 -4.97
C HIS A 147 -0.05 -3.02 -5.42
N GLY A 148 0.95 -3.54 -4.73
CA GLY A 148 1.48 -4.89 -4.93
C GLY A 148 0.97 -5.91 -3.89
N TYR A 149 1.72 -7.00 -3.78
CA TYR A 149 1.51 -8.10 -2.84
C TYR A 149 1.61 -7.69 -1.37
N ASN A 150 0.86 -8.36 -0.49
CA ASN A 150 0.94 -8.19 0.97
C ASN A 150 0.67 -6.74 1.40
N VAL A 151 -0.37 -6.15 0.81
CA VAL A 151 -0.80 -4.77 1.09
C VAL A 151 -2.27 -4.77 1.46
N ASN A 152 -2.60 -4.36 2.69
CA ASN A 152 -3.99 -4.12 3.06
C ASN A 152 -4.45 -2.73 2.57
N PHE A 153 -5.76 -2.45 2.66
CA PHE A 153 -6.35 -1.23 2.09
C PHE A 153 -5.69 0.07 2.58
N ALA A 154 -5.56 0.23 3.90
CA ALA A 154 -4.97 1.43 4.49
C ALA A 154 -3.50 1.60 4.09
N ALA A 155 -2.72 0.52 4.08
CA ALA A 155 -1.31 0.55 3.69
C ALA A 155 -1.14 1.02 2.24
N GLY A 156 -2.00 0.56 1.32
CA GLY A 156 -2.00 0.99 -0.08
C GLY A 156 -2.27 2.48 -0.24
N VAL A 157 -3.29 3.00 0.46
CA VAL A 157 -3.66 4.41 0.44
C VAL A 157 -2.55 5.30 1.02
N PHE A 158 -1.98 4.92 2.16
CA PHE A 158 -0.89 5.70 2.78
C PHE A 158 0.39 5.67 1.95
N ARG A 159 0.69 4.53 1.31
CA ARG A 159 1.81 4.43 0.36
C ARG A 159 1.61 5.35 -0.83
N HIS A 160 0.39 5.43 -1.37
CA HIS A 160 0.09 6.35 -2.45
C HIS A 160 0.31 7.81 -2.04
N ALA A 161 -0.24 8.23 -0.90
CA ALA A 161 -0.05 9.59 -0.37
C ALA A 161 1.44 9.90 -0.14
N GLN A 162 2.21 8.93 0.37
CA GLN A 162 3.65 9.05 0.52
C GLN A 162 4.36 9.31 -0.81
N LEU A 163 4.06 8.54 -1.85
CA LEU A 163 4.67 8.71 -3.18
C LEU A 163 4.36 10.09 -3.76
N MET A 164 3.10 10.50 -3.70
CA MET A 164 2.66 11.81 -4.19
C MET A 164 3.41 12.96 -3.49
N GLN A 165 3.54 12.90 -2.15
CA GLN A 165 4.21 13.95 -1.39
C GLN A 165 5.73 13.93 -1.60
N ASP A 166 6.36 12.75 -1.53
CA ASP A 166 7.83 12.63 -1.58
C ASP A 166 8.38 13.01 -2.96
N TYR A 167 7.69 12.63 -4.03
CA TYR A 167 8.06 12.99 -5.40
C TYR A 167 7.42 14.30 -5.87
N ARG A 168 6.63 14.97 -5.02
CA ARG A 168 5.89 16.21 -5.34
C ARG A 168 5.10 16.10 -6.65
N ILE A 169 4.43 14.96 -6.83
CA ILE A 169 3.70 14.65 -8.06
C ILE A 169 2.49 15.58 -8.14
N PRO A 170 2.38 16.46 -9.16
CA PRO A 170 1.20 17.28 -9.33
C PRO A 170 0.06 16.43 -9.90
N GLY A 171 -1.17 16.72 -9.48
CA GLY A 171 -2.37 16.09 -10.02
C GLY A 171 -3.26 15.48 -8.96
N VAL A 172 -4.24 14.70 -9.44
CA VAL A 172 -5.18 13.97 -8.60
C VAL A 172 -4.70 12.55 -8.38
N ALA A 173 -4.66 12.11 -7.12
CA ALA A 173 -4.30 10.76 -6.74
C ALA A 173 -5.49 9.81 -6.92
N VAL A 174 -5.36 8.82 -7.81
CA VAL A 174 -6.30 7.70 -7.96
C VAL A 174 -5.62 6.40 -7.56
N HIS A 175 -6.13 5.71 -6.56
CA HIS A 175 -5.65 4.42 -6.11
C HIS A 175 -6.54 3.31 -6.65
N PHE A 176 -5.95 2.34 -7.35
CA PHE A 176 -6.62 1.08 -7.63
C PHE A 176 -6.18 0.02 -6.63
N SER A 177 -7.15 -0.56 -5.93
CA SER A 177 -6.92 -1.49 -4.83
C SER A 177 -7.60 -2.84 -5.11
N TRP A 178 -6.79 -3.85 -5.42
CA TRP A 178 -7.24 -5.23 -5.59
C TRP A 178 -7.23 -5.98 -4.25
N ALA A 179 -7.92 -7.11 -4.16
CA ALA A 179 -8.13 -7.84 -2.90
C ALA A 179 -6.90 -8.64 -2.45
N SER A 180 -5.82 -7.94 -2.06
CA SER A 180 -4.71 -8.55 -1.32
C SER A 180 -5.15 -8.84 0.11
N ALA A 181 -4.89 -10.07 0.57
CA ALA A 181 -5.15 -10.50 1.94
C ALA A 181 -4.20 -9.84 2.96
N GLY A 182 -3.13 -9.15 2.51
CA GLY A 182 -2.22 -8.42 3.39
C GLY A 182 -1.38 -9.33 4.30
N GLY A 183 -1.08 -10.55 3.84
CA GLY A 183 -0.29 -11.50 4.62
C GLY A 183 0.73 -12.28 3.79
N VAL A 184 1.88 -12.57 4.40
CA VAL A 184 3.03 -13.20 3.71
C VAL A 184 2.77 -14.68 3.35
N SER A 185 1.88 -15.36 4.08
CA SER A 185 1.45 -16.72 3.75
C SER A 185 0.38 -16.75 2.65
N MET A 186 -0.14 -15.60 2.22
CA MET A 186 -1.28 -15.50 1.32
C MET A 186 -0.89 -15.27 -0.15
N TYR A 187 0.34 -15.65 -0.54
CA TYR A 187 0.84 -15.42 -1.89
C TYR A 187 -0.06 -15.97 -3.00
N LEU A 188 -0.53 -17.23 -2.86
CA LEU A 188 -1.41 -17.83 -3.87
C LEU A 188 -2.73 -17.08 -3.98
N TYR A 189 -3.32 -16.69 -2.85
CA TYR A 189 -4.54 -15.89 -2.82
C TYR A 189 -4.34 -14.54 -3.51
N ASP A 190 -3.26 -13.84 -3.18
CA ASP A 190 -2.95 -12.52 -3.72
C ASP A 190 -2.65 -12.57 -5.22
N ARG A 191 -1.92 -13.59 -5.69
CA ARG A 191 -1.67 -13.81 -7.12
C ARG A 191 -2.99 -13.96 -7.88
N ASP A 192 -3.87 -14.82 -7.40
CA ASP A 192 -5.17 -15.06 -8.05
C ASP A 192 -6.08 -13.83 -7.94
N SER A 193 -6.03 -13.09 -6.83
CA SER A 193 -6.77 -11.83 -6.67
C SER A 193 -6.28 -10.76 -7.63
N ALA A 194 -4.98 -10.69 -7.91
CA ALA A 194 -4.41 -9.74 -8.86
C ALA A 194 -4.81 -10.08 -10.31
N GLU A 195 -4.81 -11.37 -10.67
CA GLU A 195 -5.29 -11.83 -11.99
C GLU A 195 -6.76 -11.46 -12.21
N LEU A 196 -7.62 -11.76 -11.23
CA LEU A 196 -9.05 -11.42 -11.28
C LEU A 196 -9.31 -9.91 -11.29
N ALA A 197 -8.33 -9.09 -10.91
CA ALA A 197 -8.49 -7.65 -10.85
C ALA A 197 -8.24 -6.93 -12.19
N ALA A 198 -7.79 -7.65 -13.23
CA ALA A 198 -7.49 -7.09 -14.55
C ALA A 198 -8.67 -6.29 -15.11
N ASP A 199 -9.87 -6.86 -15.14
CA ASP A 199 -11.07 -6.19 -15.66
C ASP A 199 -11.46 -4.96 -14.83
N GLY A 200 -11.31 -5.02 -13.50
CA GLY A 200 -11.56 -3.87 -12.62
C GLY A 200 -10.56 -2.73 -12.85
N LEU A 201 -9.30 -3.06 -13.15
CA LEU A 201 -8.29 -2.06 -13.50
C LEU A 201 -8.60 -1.42 -14.85
N VAL A 202 -8.93 -2.22 -15.88
CA VAL A 202 -9.37 -1.73 -17.18
C VAL A 202 -10.54 -0.79 -17.02
N ARG A 203 -11.57 -1.20 -16.26
CA ARG A 203 -12.72 -0.34 -15.99
C ARG A 203 -12.31 0.96 -15.32
N THR A 204 -11.44 0.91 -14.32
CA THR A 204 -10.91 2.12 -13.65
C THR A 204 -10.20 3.05 -14.65
N LEU A 205 -9.41 2.50 -15.57
CA LEU A 205 -8.75 3.27 -16.64
C LEU A 205 -9.77 3.95 -17.56
N GLU A 206 -10.85 3.26 -17.93
CA GLU A 206 -11.95 3.83 -18.72
C GLU A 206 -12.64 5.00 -18.01
N LEU A 207 -12.71 5.00 -16.67
CA LEU A 207 -13.30 6.11 -15.90
C LEU A 207 -12.43 7.36 -15.90
N ILE A 208 -11.11 7.17 -15.78
CA ILE A 208 -10.17 8.29 -15.67
C ILE A 208 -9.78 8.87 -17.03
N ALA A 209 -9.78 8.06 -18.09
CA ALA A 209 -9.32 8.46 -19.42
C ALA A 209 -10.06 9.68 -20.00
N PRO A 210 -11.41 9.80 -19.90
CA PRO A 210 -12.13 10.97 -20.40
C PRO A 210 -11.71 12.28 -19.75
N ALA A 211 -11.41 12.27 -18.44
CA ALA A 211 -10.96 13.45 -17.70
C ALA A 211 -9.58 13.94 -18.17
N MET A 212 -8.80 13.04 -18.78
CA MET A 212 -7.43 13.28 -19.25
C MET A 212 -7.34 13.64 -20.74
N ARG A 213 -8.44 13.58 -21.49
CA ARG A 213 -8.44 14.02 -22.88
C ARG A 213 -8.18 15.51 -22.92
N ARG A 214 -6.96 15.88 -23.31
CA ARG A 214 -6.60 17.27 -23.59
C ARG A 214 -7.57 17.80 -24.65
N LYS A 215 -8.35 18.83 -24.32
CA LYS A 215 -9.13 19.56 -25.32
C LYS A 215 -8.13 20.20 -26.28
N SER A 216 -7.83 19.50 -27.38
CA SER A 216 -7.19 20.12 -28.53
C SER A 216 -8.08 21.27 -28.93
N ARG A 217 -7.61 22.51 -28.78
CA ARG A 217 -8.26 23.63 -29.45
C ARG A 217 -8.07 23.35 -30.94
N CYS A 218 -9.07 22.75 -31.58
CA CYS A 218 -9.18 22.78 -33.03
C CYS A 218 -9.35 24.25 -33.39
N TRP A 219 -8.25 24.91 -33.71
CA TRP A 219 -8.30 26.16 -34.44
C TRP A 219 -8.74 25.79 -35.85
N ALA A 220 -10.03 25.95 -36.14
CA ALA A 220 -10.47 26.07 -37.52
C ALA A 220 -9.81 27.35 -38.05
N ILE A 221 -8.76 27.21 -38.85
CA ILE A 221 -8.22 28.33 -39.63
C ILE A 221 -9.34 28.64 -40.64
N PRO A 222 -9.98 29.83 -40.59
CA PRO A 222 -10.91 30.21 -41.64
C PRO A 222 -10.08 30.39 -42.90
N TRP A 223 -10.18 29.45 -43.84
CA TRP A 223 -9.79 29.72 -45.21
C TRP A 223 -10.77 30.78 -45.73
N ALA A 224 -10.35 32.04 -45.64
CA ALA A 224 -11.05 33.13 -46.29
C ALA A 224 -11.12 32.83 -47.78
N ALA A 225 -12.34 32.61 -48.28
CA ALA A 225 -12.65 32.70 -49.68
C ALA A 225 -12.26 34.11 -50.15
N ARG A 226 -11.16 34.18 -50.90
CA ARG A 226 -10.79 35.34 -51.71
C ARG A 226 -10.62 34.84 -53.13
N LEU A 227 -11.76 34.64 -53.80
CA LEU A 227 -11.94 34.65 -55.25
C LEU A 227 -13.20 35.47 -55.53
#